data_AF-A0A1J5CYP8-F1
#
_entry.id   AF-A0A1J5CYP8-F1
#
_cell.length_a   1.000
_cell.length_b   1.000
_cell.length_c   1.000
_cell.angle_alpha   90.00
_cell.angle_beta   90.00
_cell.angle_gamma   90.00
#
_symmetry.space_group_name_H-M   'P 1'
#
loop_
_entity.id
_entity.type
_entity.pdbx_description
1 polymer ?
#
loop_
_entity_poly.entity_id
_entity_poly.type
_entity_poly.pdbx_seq_one_letter_code
_entity_poly.pdbx_strand_id
1 'polypeptide(L)' 'MTTKKKKYIKADNLPPKISILWPIVWWLVLERFDAPGWLYGVLFTFIGLIYMAETWRMVVSDAVDVVGNDDC' A
#
# COMPACT_ATOMS: atom_id res chain seq x y z
N MET A 1 39.02 -10.83 0.59
CA MET A 1 38.13 -9.67 0.75
C MET A 1 36.75 -10.08 0.27
N THR A 2 35.80 -10.30 1.19
CA THR A 2 34.41 -10.60 0.84
C THR A 2 33.70 -9.30 0.47
N THR A 3 33.50 -9.11 -0.83
CA THR A 3 32.76 -7.99 -1.39
C THR A 3 31.31 -8.10 -0.94
N LYS A 4 30.95 -7.41 0.17
CA LYS A 4 29.54 -7.26 0.57
C LYS A 4 28.84 -6.54 -0.58
N LYS A 5 28.13 -7.27 -1.44
CA LYS A 5 27.23 -6.68 -2.45
C LYS A 5 26.28 -5.75 -1.68
N LYS A 6 26.45 -4.44 -1.83
CA LYS A 6 25.49 -3.46 -1.32
C LYS A 6 24.17 -3.77 -2.01
N LYS A 7 23.22 -4.34 -1.28
CA LYS A 7 21.86 -4.58 -1.75
C LYS A 7 21.23 -3.20 -1.97
N TYR A 8 21.26 -2.71 -3.21
CA TYR A 8 20.62 -1.45 -3.58
C TYR A 8 19.12 -1.70 -3.57
N ILE A 9 18.45 -1.33 -2.47
CA ILE A 9 16.99 -1.24 -2.43
C ILE A 9 16.63 -0.02 -3.28
N LYS A 10 16.31 -0.23 -4.56
CA LYS A 10 15.83 0.84 -5.44
C LYS A 10 14.55 1.42 -4.84
N ALA A 11 14.38 2.74 -4.87
CA ALA A 11 13.19 3.41 -4.35
C ALA A 11 11.89 2.91 -5.00
N ASP A 12 11.99 2.43 -6.25
CA ASP A 12 10.89 1.83 -7.01
C ASP A 12 10.45 0.45 -6.47
N ASN A 13 11.30 -0.21 -5.67
CA ASN A 13 11.02 -1.46 -4.96
C ASN A 13 10.60 -1.24 -3.50
N LEU A 14 10.59 0.02 -3.02
CA LEU A 14 10.05 0.25 -1.68
C LEU A 14 8.53 0.07 -1.72
N PRO A 15 7.95 -0.67 -0.75
CA PRO A 15 6.51 -0.82 -0.66
C PRO A 15 5.87 0.56 -0.68
N PRO A 16 4.85 0.80 -1.53
CA PRO A 16 4.21 2.09 -1.64
C PRO A 16 3.80 2.56 -0.24
N LYS A 17 4.17 3.79 0.11
CA LYS A 17 3.79 4.39 1.39
C LYS A 17 2.29 4.59 1.40
N ILE A 18 1.56 3.64 1.97
CA ILE A 18 0.11 3.76 2.06
C ILE A 18 -0.22 4.90 3.02
N SER A 19 -0.78 5.98 2.49
CA SER A 19 -1.10 7.19 3.26
C SER A 19 -2.39 6.99 4.06
N ILE A 20 -2.24 6.73 5.35
CA ILE A 20 -3.35 6.59 6.32
C ILE A 20 -4.12 7.91 6.52
N LEU A 21 -3.52 9.05 6.13
CA LEU A 21 -4.17 10.35 6.21
C LEU A 21 -5.31 10.51 5.20
N TRP A 22 -5.27 9.80 4.07
CA TRP A 22 -6.26 9.98 3.01
C TRP A 22 -7.69 9.57 3.44
N PRO A 23 -7.90 8.40 4.07
CA PRO A 23 -9.19 8.03 4.66
C PRO A 23 -9.79 9.09 5.59
N ILE A 24 -8.95 9.71 6.42
CA ILE A 24 -9.37 10.68 7.45
C ILE A 24 -9.88 11.96 6.80
N VAL A 25 -9.22 12.43 5.74
CA VAL A 25 -9.67 13.63 5.02
C VAL A 25 -11.04 13.40 4.38
N TRP A 26 -11.26 12.24 3.75
CA TRP A 26 -12.57 11.92 3.17
C TRP A 26 -13.66 11.79 4.24
N TRP A 27 -13.34 11.24 5.40
CA TRP A 27 -14.27 11.22 6.53
C TRP A 27 -14.70 12.64 6.94
N LEU A 28 -13.74 13.55 7.11
CA LEU A 28 -14.00 14.95 7.46
C LEU A 28 -14.83 15.68 6.40
N VAL A 29 -14.62 15.36 5.12
CA VAL A 29 -15.45 15.88 4.02
C VAL A 29 -16.89 15.39 4.18
N LEU A 30 -17.11 14.11 4.46
CA LEU A 30 -18.47 13.56 4.66
C LEU A 30 -19.18 14.19 5.87
N GLU A 31 -18.46 14.38 6.98
CA GLU A 31 -19.00 15.09 8.15
C GLU A 31 -19.39 16.53 7.79
N ARG A 32 -18.58 17.22 6.97
CA ARG A 32 -18.85 18.60 6.58
C ARG A 32 -20.14 18.75 5.76
N PHE A 33 -20.52 17.73 5.01
CA PHE A 33 -21.73 17.74 4.16
C PHE A 33 -22.93 17.05 4.81
N ASP A 34 -22.84 16.68 6.10
CA ASP A 34 -23.89 15.96 6.83
C ASP A 34 -24.37 14.72 6.04
N ALA A 35 -23.40 13.99 5.49
CA ALA A 35 -23.65 12.91 4.55
C ALA A 35 -24.48 11.80 5.21
N PRO A 36 -25.40 11.15 4.47
CA PRO A 36 -26.20 10.07 5.02
C PRO A 36 -25.33 8.88 5.43
N GLY A 37 -25.71 8.18 6.51
CA GLY A 37 -24.91 7.11 7.13
C GLY A 37 -24.36 6.04 6.18
N TRP A 38 -25.09 5.74 5.09
CA TRP A 38 -24.67 4.75 4.09
C TRP A 38 -23.43 5.19 3.28
N LEU A 39 -23.21 6.50 3.11
CA LEU A 39 -22.07 7.04 2.34
C LEU A 39 -20.73 6.73 3.03
N TYR A 40 -20.72 6.76 4.36
CA TYR A 40 -19.56 6.33 5.14
C TYR A 40 -19.23 4.87 4.86
N GLY A 41 -20.23 3.98 4.89
CA GLY A 41 -20.05 2.56 4.58
C GLY A 41 -19.45 2.34 3.18
N VAL A 42 -19.96 3.06 2.17
CA VAL A 42 -19.40 3.03 0.81
C VAL A 42 -17.95 3.50 0.78
N LEU A 43 -17.64 4.62 1.42
CA LEU A 43 -16.29 5.18 1.49
C LEU A 43 -15.29 4.17 2.11
N PHE A 44 -15.59 3.57 3.26
CA PHE A 44 -14.69 2.58 3.88
C PHE A 44 -14.56 1.31 3.07
N THR A 45 -15.62 0.89 2.37
CA THR A 45 -15.57 -0.28 1.50
C THR A 45 -14.56 -0.05 0.37
N PHE A 46 -14.61 1.11 -0.30
CA PHE A 46 -13.66 1.45 -1.35
C PHE A 46 -12.22 1.58 -0.83
N ILE A 47 -12.03 2.25 0.31
CA ILE A 47 -10.72 2.37 0.95
C ILE A 47 -10.17 0.98 1.31
N GLY A 48 -11.01 0.11 1.87
CA GLY A 48 -10.64 -1.25 2.24
C GLY A 48 -10.21 -2.09 1.04
N LEU A 49 -10.91 -1.99 -0.10
CA LEU A 49 -10.53 -2.67 -1.33
C LEU A 49 -9.17 -2.21 -1.87
N ILE A 50 -8.89 -0.91 -1.82
CA ILE A 50 -7.59 -0.36 -2.23
C ILE A 50 -6.48 -0.88 -1.33
N TYR A 51 -6.68 -0.83 0.00
CA TYR A 51 -5.72 -1.38 0.95
C TYR A 51 -5.50 -2.88 0.78
N MET A 52 -6.57 -3.64 0.50
CA MET A 52 -6.49 -5.07 0.24
C MET A 52 -5.67 -5.35 -1.03
N ALA A 53 -5.90 -4.61 -2.11
CA ALA A 53 -5.13 -4.74 -3.35
C ALA A 53 -3.64 -4.38 -3.16
N GLU A 54 -3.34 -3.30 -2.43
CA GLU A 54 -1.97 -2.89 -2.13
C GLU A 54 -1.26 -3.92 -1.24
N THR A 55 -1.93 -4.41 -0.20
CA THR A 55 -1.39 -5.46 0.68
C THR A 55 -1.13 -6.74 -0.10
N TRP A 56 -2.06 -7.14 -0.97
CA TRP A 56 -1.89 -8.29 -1.85
C TRP A 56 -0.69 -8.11 -2.78
N ARG A 57 -0.53 -6.92 -3.36
CA ARG A 57 0.62 -6.59 -4.22
C ARG A 57 1.93 -6.67 -3.44
N MET A 58 1.99 -6.17 -2.21
CA MET A 58 3.19 -6.28 -1.36
C MET A 58 3.53 -7.75 -1.09
N VAL A 59 2.55 -8.56 -0.67
CA VAL A 59 2.76 -9.98 -0.35
C VAL A 59 3.21 -10.78 -1.57
N VAL A 60 2.63 -10.54 -2.76
CA VAL A 60 3.01 -11.24 -3.98
C VAL A 60 4.33 -10.73 -4.56
N SER A 61 4.60 -9.42 -4.50
CA SER A 61 5.82 -8.83 -5.08
C SER A 61 7.07 -9.13 -4.24
N ASP A 62 6.97 -9.16 -2.91
CA ASP A 62 8.07 -9.59 -2.04
C ASP A 62 8.48 -11.06 -2.30
N ALA A 63 7.54 -11.91 -2.73
CA ALA A 63 7.85 -13.30 -3.09
C ALA A 63 8.67 -13.42 -4.38
N VAL A 64 8.49 -12.51 -5.34
CA VAL A 64 9.20 -12.54 -6.63
C VAL A 64 10.61 -11.95 -6.51
N ASP A 65 10.80 -10.90 -5.70
CA ASP A 65 12.12 -10.29 -5.47
C ASP A 65 13.07 -11.14 -4.61
N VAL A 66 12.57 -12.14 -3.87
CA VAL A 66 13.40 -13.07 -3.09
C VAL A 66 13.85 -14.28 -3.92
N VAL A 67 13.09 -14.70 -4.94
CA VAL A 67 13.41 -15.90 -5.75
C VAL A 67 14.30 -15.59 -6.96
N GLY A 68 14.35 -14.34 -7.41
CA GLY A 68 15.08 -13.96 -8.63
C GLY A 68 16.45 -13.33 -8.42
N ASN A 69 17.41 -13.96 -7.73
CA ASN A 69 18.83 -13.57 -7.90
C ASN A 69 19.85 -14.61 -7.37
N ASP A 70 19.76 -15.88 -7.80
CA ASP A 70 20.82 -16.86 -7.57
C ASP A 70 21.39 -17.47 -8.87
N ASP A 71 21.16 -16.85 -10.03
CA ASP A 71 21.80 -17.26 -11.29
C ASP A 71 23.04 -16.39 -11.56
N CYS A 72 24.16 -16.78 -10.94
CA CYS A 72 25.52 -16.47 -11.36
C CYS A 72 26.38 -17.73 -11.24
#